data_AF-A0A6A6R2E9-F1
#
_entry.id   AF-A0A6A6R2E9-F1
#
_cell.length_a   1.000
_cell.length_b   1.000
_cell.length_c   1.000
_cell.angle_alpha   90.00
_cell.angle_beta   90.00
_cell.angle_gamma   90.00
#
_symmetry.space_group_name_H-M   'P 1'
#
loop_
_entity.id
_entity.type
_entity.pdbx_description
1 polymer ?
#
loop_
_entity_poly.entity_id
_entity_poly.type
_entity_poly.pdbx_seq_one_letter_code
_entity_poly.pdbx_strand_id
1 'polypeptide(L)'
;MPSILSTLQLAATFAVPALSLSLPPLIPTIPGVTEPLSSNAPPLPILQIPTPPLESPPFTPSNIRPKKIGFFWTASGDNEHKDFLATYSLDDDTFGTLLYVTDVPSSGNSPHHLGTSLDGKTLVGGGLLSLLKTQDTAYYFDVENPYRPSFKKSNRGILASITDEIRAKPDGGFFITYMGSAVGTSPGRLIETDANFNIIHEWPEDVESTLNILGEQFSPHGLSIDWEKKIILTSDFVVPVTILKPASALGIQRADTLRLWDLDSRKILSTITIPNGQGIQDIKFIPGNPESAALATAVHLGQVWIIYPFRTNAQGKKGTAELLYDLGPKARDTVAIYSDITQDGKFIYLTLTTANHIAALDISDLNNVKRLDNPDEDQPTIGPHYIKVTPDQKHIVVTDYFVQTGDIGVINTPADFKALYIDILPNGGLSFNRTIDFQREFANRGGAKPHSAVVFDLTDPNKPIYY
;
A
#
# COMPACT_ATOMS: atom_id res chain seq x y z
N MET A 1 -31.18 26.97 55.02
CA MET A 1 -31.72 25.59 54.87
C MET A 1 -32.46 25.53 53.54
N PRO A 2 -32.36 24.43 52.77
CA PRO A 2 -31.61 24.43 51.51
C PRO A 2 -32.42 24.66 50.22
N SER A 3 -31.63 24.93 49.17
CA SER A 3 -31.93 25.10 47.75
C SER A 3 -32.40 23.84 47.04
N ILE A 4 -33.21 23.99 45.99
CA ILE A 4 -33.37 22.97 44.94
C ILE A 4 -32.97 23.61 43.60
N LEU A 5 -31.71 23.37 43.21
CA LEU A 5 -31.26 23.43 41.83
C LEU A 5 -31.77 22.16 41.14
N SER A 6 -32.49 22.29 40.02
CA SER A 6 -32.68 21.20 39.06
C SER A 6 -31.64 21.34 37.96
N THR A 7 -30.54 20.60 38.12
CA THR A 7 -29.49 20.40 37.14
C THR A 7 -29.99 19.61 35.93
N LEU A 8 -29.66 20.11 34.73
CA LEU A 8 -29.51 19.32 33.51
C LEU A 8 -28.61 18.11 33.79
N GLN A 9 -28.99 16.94 33.29
CA GLN A 9 -28.02 15.91 32.89
C GLN A 9 -28.44 15.35 31.54
N LEU A 10 -27.77 15.87 30.51
CA LEU A 10 -27.64 15.26 29.20
C LEU A 10 -26.94 13.91 29.41
N ALA A 11 -27.62 12.80 29.08
CA ALA A 11 -26.98 11.50 29.00
C ALA A 11 -26.07 11.48 27.77
N ALA A 12 -24.80 11.79 27.95
CA ALA A 12 -23.77 11.48 26.98
C ALA A 12 -23.55 9.96 27.02
N THR A 13 -24.03 9.26 26.00
CA THR A 13 -23.65 7.87 25.72
C THR A 13 -22.17 7.85 25.38
N PHE A 14 -21.36 7.31 26.29
CA PHE A 14 -19.98 6.95 26.01
C PHE A 14 -19.97 5.86 24.93
N ALA A 15 -19.56 6.23 23.71
CA ALA A 15 -19.11 5.25 22.73
C ALA A 15 -17.82 4.62 23.29
N VAL A 16 -17.91 3.35 23.70
CA VAL A 16 -16.73 2.56 24.04
C VAL A 16 -16.00 2.30 22.73
N PRO A 17 -14.72 2.69 22.56
CA PRO A 17 -13.97 2.30 21.37
C PRO A 17 -13.91 0.78 21.34
N ALA A 18 -14.33 0.18 20.24
CA ALA A 18 -14.26 -1.25 20.05
C ALA A 18 -12.78 -1.66 20.12
N LEU A 19 -12.41 -2.36 21.19
CA LEU A 19 -11.05 -2.88 21.35
C LEU A 19 -10.76 -3.82 20.18
N SER A 20 -9.77 -3.48 19.36
CA SER A 20 -9.25 -4.34 18.30
C SER A 20 -8.62 -5.59 18.94
N LEU A 21 -9.38 -6.68 19.03
CA LEU A 21 -8.88 -7.96 19.53
C LEU A 21 -8.21 -8.72 18.38
N SER A 22 -6.88 -8.79 18.43
CA SER A 22 -6.12 -9.79 17.67
C SER A 22 -6.54 -11.18 18.17
N LEU A 23 -6.96 -12.06 17.26
CA LEU A 23 -7.30 -13.44 17.64
C LEU A 23 -6.01 -14.26 17.54
N PRO A 24 -5.67 -15.09 18.55
CA PRO A 24 -4.61 -16.07 18.38
C PRO A 24 -4.95 -17.00 17.21
N PRO A 25 -3.93 -17.64 16.58
CA PRO A 25 -4.21 -18.65 15.56
C PRO A 25 -5.20 -19.68 16.11
N LEU A 26 -6.23 -20.00 15.32
CA LEU A 26 -7.31 -20.91 15.74
C LEU A 26 -6.79 -22.31 16.08
N ILE A 27 -5.61 -22.69 15.56
CA ILE A 27 -4.89 -23.92 15.86
C ILE A 27 -3.61 -23.56 16.63
N PRO A 28 -3.34 -24.13 17.82
CA PRO A 28 -2.11 -23.86 18.57
C PRO A 28 -0.88 -24.54 17.96
N THR A 29 0.31 -23.98 18.17
CA THR A 29 1.58 -24.57 17.72
C THR A 29 1.92 -25.82 18.52
N ILE A 30 2.13 -26.94 17.82
CA ILE A 30 2.53 -28.23 18.39
C ILE A 30 3.75 -28.75 17.60
N PRO A 31 4.96 -28.84 18.20
CA PRO A 31 6.16 -29.32 17.53
C PRO A 31 6.00 -30.74 16.97
N GLY A 32 6.41 -30.96 15.71
CA GLY A 32 6.31 -32.25 15.02
C GLY A 32 4.91 -32.59 14.49
N VAL A 33 3.92 -31.72 14.73
CA VAL A 33 2.54 -31.84 14.24
C VAL A 33 2.18 -30.66 13.33
N THR A 34 2.68 -29.47 13.63
CA THR A 34 2.39 -28.24 12.87
C THR A 34 2.94 -28.31 11.44
N GLU A 35 4.14 -28.86 11.28
CA GLU A 35 4.86 -29.00 10.02
C GLU A 35 4.11 -29.90 9.01
N PRO A 36 3.69 -31.14 9.38
CA PRO A 36 2.87 -31.95 8.48
C PRO A 36 1.45 -31.40 8.28
N LEU A 37 0.87 -30.65 9.23
CA LEU A 37 -0.44 -30.03 9.03
C LEU A 37 -0.41 -28.90 7.99
N SER A 38 0.59 -28.01 8.07
CA SER A 38 0.76 -26.91 7.10
C SER A 38 0.95 -27.44 5.68
N SER A 39 1.77 -28.47 5.51
CA SER A 39 2.12 -29.04 4.20
C SER A 39 1.02 -29.91 3.55
N ASN A 40 0.09 -30.47 4.32
CA ASN A 40 -0.97 -31.37 3.80
C ASN A 40 -2.37 -30.74 3.75
N ALA A 41 -2.51 -29.48 4.16
CA ALA A 41 -3.79 -28.76 4.17
C ALA A 41 -4.30 -28.49 2.74
N PRO A 42 -5.51 -28.95 2.35
CA PRO A 42 -6.08 -28.58 1.07
C PRO A 42 -6.54 -27.11 1.08
N PRO A 43 -6.38 -26.36 -0.03
CA PRO A 43 -6.96 -25.03 -0.14
C PRO A 43 -8.49 -25.12 -0.13
N LEU A 44 -9.11 -24.62 0.93
CA LEU A 44 -10.57 -24.43 0.99
C LEU A 44 -10.95 -23.22 0.14
N PRO A 45 -12.20 -23.12 -0.35
CA PRO A 45 -12.53 -22.27 -1.49
C PRO A 45 -12.26 -20.77 -1.30
N ILE A 46 -12.12 -20.26 -0.06
CA ILE A 46 -11.62 -18.89 0.19
C ILE A 46 -10.79 -18.86 1.50
N LEU A 47 -11.19 -19.58 2.56
CA LEU A 47 -10.53 -19.53 3.86
C LEU A 47 -9.41 -20.56 3.99
N GLN A 48 -8.16 -20.16 4.14
CA GLN A 48 -7.06 -21.08 4.42
C GLN A 48 -7.10 -21.58 5.87
N ILE A 49 -6.53 -22.78 6.10
CA ILE A 49 -6.38 -23.29 7.46
C ILE A 49 -5.40 -22.37 8.20
N PRO A 50 -5.79 -21.78 9.33
CA PRO A 50 -4.96 -20.87 10.12
C PRO A 50 -3.95 -21.66 10.94
N THR A 51 -2.94 -22.22 10.28
CA THR A 51 -1.81 -22.87 10.94
C THR A 51 -0.86 -21.81 11.53
N PRO A 52 -0.24 -22.08 12.68
CA PRO A 52 0.83 -21.24 13.19
C PRO A 52 1.99 -21.13 12.20
N PRO A 53 2.69 -19.98 12.16
CA PRO A 53 3.84 -19.82 11.28
C PRO A 53 5.04 -20.63 11.77
N LEU A 54 5.88 -21.09 10.83
CA LEU A 54 7.19 -21.66 11.17
C LEU A 54 8.15 -20.56 11.63
N GLU A 55 9.05 -20.90 12.55
CA GLU A 55 10.06 -19.98 13.07
C GLU A 55 11.09 -19.60 12.00
N SER A 56 11.43 -18.31 11.92
CA SER A 56 12.43 -17.82 10.98
C SER A 56 13.76 -18.56 11.15
N PRO A 57 14.37 -19.01 10.03
CA PRO A 57 15.74 -19.48 10.05
C PRO A 57 16.70 -18.45 10.67
N PRO A 58 17.73 -18.90 11.40
CA PRO A 58 18.69 -17.99 12.03
C PRO A 58 19.45 -17.19 10.96
N PHE A 59 19.74 -15.93 11.27
CA PHE A 59 20.56 -15.05 10.46
C PHE A 59 21.59 -14.33 11.34
N THR A 60 22.63 -13.76 10.72
CA THR A 60 23.63 -12.94 11.43
C THR A 60 23.38 -11.46 11.16
N PRO A 61 22.97 -10.66 12.16
CA PRO A 61 22.79 -9.22 12.00
C PRO A 61 24.08 -8.51 11.59
N SER A 62 24.00 -7.57 10.66
CA SER A 62 25.13 -6.69 10.34
C SER A 62 25.19 -5.51 11.31
N ASN A 63 26.40 -5.14 11.75
CA ASN A 63 26.64 -4.01 12.67
C ASN A 63 27.02 -2.71 11.96
N ILE A 64 27.04 -2.69 10.63
CA ILE A 64 27.25 -1.44 9.89
C ILE A 64 26.11 -0.46 10.16
N ARG A 65 26.39 0.84 9.98
CA ARG A 65 25.43 1.92 10.17
C ARG A 65 25.41 2.82 8.94
N PRO A 66 24.79 2.36 7.84
CA PRO A 66 24.66 3.17 6.65
C PRO A 66 23.78 4.39 6.90
N LYS A 67 23.94 5.38 6.04
CA LYS A 67 23.16 6.61 6.03
C LYS A 67 21.83 6.39 5.33
N LYS A 68 21.80 5.61 4.25
CA LYS A 68 20.57 5.24 3.56
C LYS A 68 20.16 3.82 3.89
N ILE A 69 18.90 3.66 4.32
CA ILE A 69 18.34 2.38 4.74
C ILE A 69 17.06 2.14 3.96
N GLY A 70 16.90 0.93 3.43
CA GLY A 70 15.64 0.45 2.86
C GLY A 70 14.99 -0.55 3.81
N PHE A 71 13.73 -0.31 4.16
CA PHE A 71 12.87 -1.26 4.85
C PHE A 71 11.93 -1.88 3.83
N PHE A 72 11.95 -3.19 3.68
CA PHE A 72 11.16 -3.93 2.70
C PHE A 72 10.16 -4.82 3.42
N TRP A 73 8.88 -4.65 3.10
CA TRP A 73 7.81 -5.48 3.66
C TRP A 73 7.67 -6.75 2.83
N THR A 74 7.93 -7.91 3.45
CA THR A 74 8.38 -9.09 2.70
C THR A 74 7.67 -10.37 3.14
N ALA A 75 7.10 -11.10 2.17
CA ALA A 75 6.52 -12.41 2.42
C ALA A 75 7.61 -13.49 2.45
N SER A 76 7.42 -14.53 3.27
CA SER A 76 8.18 -15.77 3.11
C SER A 76 7.84 -16.42 1.76
N GLY A 77 8.84 -16.98 1.07
CA GLY A 77 8.65 -17.59 -0.24
C GLY A 77 7.68 -18.78 -0.23
N ASP A 78 7.73 -19.57 0.84
CA ASP A 78 6.86 -20.73 1.08
C ASP A 78 5.49 -20.40 1.68
N ASN A 79 5.26 -19.17 2.16
CA ASN A 79 4.08 -18.76 2.93
C ASN A 79 3.83 -19.57 4.24
N GLU A 80 4.82 -20.34 4.70
CA GLU A 80 4.76 -21.14 5.92
C GLU A 80 5.53 -20.47 7.05
N HIS A 81 6.74 -19.98 6.78
CA HIS A 81 7.52 -19.20 7.75
C HIS A 81 6.92 -17.82 7.96
N LYS A 82 7.24 -17.23 9.12
CA LYS A 82 6.86 -15.84 9.45
C LYS A 82 7.21 -14.89 8.30
N ASP A 83 6.26 -14.05 7.94
CA ASP A 83 6.55 -12.89 7.11
C ASP A 83 7.34 -11.86 7.93
N PHE A 84 8.03 -10.94 7.27
CA PHE A 84 9.03 -10.13 7.94
C PHE A 84 9.30 -8.80 7.25
N LEU A 85 9.85 -7.86 8.03
CA LEU A 85 10.46 -6.64 7.54
C LEU A 85 11.96 -6.91 7.34
N ALA A 86 12.44 -6.81 6.10
CA ALA A 86 13.85 -6.91 5.77
C ALA A 86 14.48 -5.50 5.73
N THR A 87 15.60 -5.31 6.42
CA THR A 87 16.28 -4.00 6.51
C THR A 87 17.62 -4.09 5.80
N TYR A 88 17.86 -3.24 4.80
CA TYR A 88 19.08 -3.25 3.98
C TYR A 88 19.78 -1.90 3.95
N SER A 89 21.10 -1.93 3.75
CA SER A 89 21.86 -0.75 3.36
C SER A 89 21.57 -0.37 1.91
N LEU A 90 21.35 0.93 1.67
CA LEU A 90 21.25 1.54 0.34
C LEU A 90 22.39 2.55 0.08
N ASP A 91 23.41 2.61 0.94
CA ASP A 91 24.62 3.41 0.67
C ASP A 91 25.44 2.78 -0.46
N ASP A 92 26.09 3.59 -1.30
CA ASP A 92 26.82 3.10 -2.49
C ASP A 92 27.93 2.08 -2.15
N ASP A 93 28.61 2.22 -1.01
CA ASP A 93 29.74 1.38 -0.61
C ASP A 93 29.34 0.08 0.12
N THR A 94 28.10 0.02 0.61
CA THR A 94 27.55 -1.11 1.38
C THR A 94 26.23 -1.62 0.83
N PHE A 95 25.85 -1.18 -0.37
CA PHE A 95 24.58 -1.46 -1.02
C PHE A 95 24.24 -2.95 -0.97
N GLY A 96 22.99 -3.27 -0.62
CA GLY A 96 22.49 -4.64 -0.60
C GLY A 96 22.97 -5.49 0.59
N THR A 97 23.68 -4.89 1.55
CA THR A 97 23.99 -5.58 2.82
C THR A 97 22.74 -5.70 3.68
N LEU A 98 22.31 -6.93 3.98
CA LEU A 98 21.25 -7.21 4.95
C LEU A 98 21.69 -6.75 6.34
N LEU A 99 20.91 -5.85 6.94
CA LEU A 99 21.16 -5.30 8.28
C LEU A 99 20.43 -6.10 9.35
N TYR A 100 19.13 -6.32 9.13
CA TYR A 100 18.27 -6.94 10.12
C TYR A 100 17.00 -7.55 9.49
N VAL A 101 16.41 -8.52 10.19
CA VAL A 101 15.12 -9.13 9.88
C VAL A 101 14.23 -8.99 11.11
N THR A 102 13.01 -8.50 10.91
CA THR A 102 12.00 -8.37 11.97
C THR A 102 10.76 -9.17 11.60
N ASP A 103 10.56 -10.29 12.27
CA ASP A 103 9.41 -11.16 12.02
C ASP A 103 8.11 -10.57 12.59
N VAL A 104 7.00 -10.86 11.93
CA VAL A 104 5.65 -10.73 12.50
C VAL A 104 5.17 -12.10 13.04
N PRO A 105 4.15 -12.15 13.92
CA PRO A 105 3.72 -13.41 14.54
C PRO A 105 2.84 -14.30 13.62
N SER A 106 2.84 -14.06 12.31
CA SER A 106 1.98 -14.73 11.32
C SER A 106 2.71 -14.99 10.00
N SER A 107 2.15 -15.86 9.15
CA SER A 107 2.67 -16.17 7.81
C SER A 107 1.57 -16.11 6.76
N GLY A 108 1.96 -15.95 5.49
CA GLY A 108 1.01 -15.91 4.38
C GLY A 108 0.09 -14.68 4.47
N ASN A 109 0.61 -13.57 5.01
CA ASN A 109 -0.12 -12.32 5.14
C ASN A 109 -0.31 -11.62 3.79
N SER A 110 0.50 -12.02 2.79
CA SER A 110 0.74 -11.28 1.55
C SER A 110 1.06 -9.81 1.83
N PRO A 111 2.23 -9.52 2.42
CA PRO A 111 2.78 -8.17 2.53
C PRO A 111 2.49 -7.34 1.29
N HIS A 112 1.94 -6.14 1.51
CA HIS A 112 1.51 -5.22 0.45
C HIS A 112 2.21 -3.88 0.64
N HIS A 113 1.51 -2.77 0.90
CA HIS A 113 2.12 -1.45 1.07
C HIS A 113 2.66 -1.21 2.49
N LEU A 114 3.68 -0.36 2.58
CA LEU A 114 4.39 0.03 3.79
C LEU A 114 4.38 1.55 3.88
N GLY A 115 4.09 2.10 5.06
CA GLY A 115 4.12 3.53 5.34
C GLY A 115 4.92 3.85 6.60
N THR A 116 5.49 5.04 6.65
CA THR A 116 6.21 5.56 7.83
C THR A 116 5.37 6.59 8.57
N SER A 117 5.44 6.62 9.89
CA SER A 117 4.97 7.75 10.70
C SER A 117 5.78 9.00 10.38
N LEU A 118 5.19 10.18 10.60
CA LEU A 118 5.85 11.46 10.28
C LEU A 118 7.11 11.71 11.11
N ASP A 119 7.18 11.15 12.32
CA ASP A 119 8.35 11.23 13.18
C ASP A 119 9.42 10.16 12.86
N GLY A 120 9.16 9.27 11.88
CA GLY A 120 10.07 8.21 11.46
C GLY A 120 10.31 7.13 12.50
N LYS A 121 9.46 7.02 13.53
CA LYS A 121 9.62 6.06 14.63
C LYS A 121 8.82 4.78 14.47
N THR A 122 7.84 4.76 13.58
CA THR A 122 7.00 3.58 13.38
C THR A 122 6.72 3.37 11.90
N LEU A 123 6.83 2.13 11.46
CA LEU A 123 6.32 1.72 10.15
C LEU A 123 5.02 0.94 10.33
N VAL A 124 4.15 0.98 9.33
CA VAL A 124 2.96 0.13 9.24
C VAL A 124 2.93 -0.55 7.87
N GLY A 125 2.79 -1.87 7.86
CA GLY A 125 2.69 -2.69 6.66
C GLY A 125 1.31 -3.34 6.55
N GLY A 126 0.73 -3.33 5.35
CA GLY A 126 -0.52 -4.00 5.03
C GLY A 126 -0.34 -5.49 4.70
N GLY A 127 -1.29 -6.31 5.12
CA GLY A 127 -1.40 -7.72 4.75
C GLY A 127 -2.60 -7.95 3.85
N LEU A 128 -2.38 -7.96 2.53
CA LEU A 128 -3.44 -7.98 1.51
C LEU A 128 -4.38 -9.18 1.67
N LEU A 129 -3.81 -10.38 1.89
CA LEU A 129 -4.57 -11.64 1.95
C LEU A 129 -4.54 -12.27 3.34
N SER A 130 -4.17 -11.49 4.37
CA SER A 130 -4.18 -11.95 5.77
C SER A 130 -5.56 -12.44 6.23
N LEU A 131 -6.64 -11.93 5.61
CA LEU A 131 -8.01 -12.36 5.86
C LEU A 131 -8.23 -13.86 5.60
N LEU A 132 -7.48 -14.47 4.67
CA LEU A 132 -7.68 -15.85 4.28
C LEU A 132 -7.39 -16.79 5.45
N LYS A 133 -6.51 -16.38 6.37
CA LYS A 133 -6.22 -17.09 7.63
C LYS A 133 -6.88 -16.43 8.84
N THR A 134 -7.82 -15.51 8.65
CA THR A 134 -8.47 -14.73 9.73
C THR A 134 -7.48 -13.96 10.62
N GLN A 135 -6.39 -13.46 10.05
CA GLN A 135 -5.33 -12.76 10.76
C GLN A 135 -5.61 -11.25 10.84
N ASP A 136 -4.79 -10.54 11.61
CA ASP A 136 -4.72 -9.09 11.55
C ASP A 136 -4.23 -8.63 10.16
N THR A 137 -4.53 -7.39 9.78
CA THR A 137 -4.27 -6.90 8.41
C THR A 137 -3.32 -5.71 8.35
N ALA A 138 -3.09 -5.02 9.47
CA ALA A 138 -2.04 -4.01 9.58
C ALA A 138 -1.03 -4.40 10.67
N TYR A 139 0.26 -4.31 10.32
CA TYR A 139 1.39 -4.74 11.13
C TYR A 139 2.30 -3.54 11.40
N TYR A 140 2.57 -3.25 12.66
CA TYR A 140 3.33 -2.09 13.08
C TYR A 140 4.72 -2.50 13.56
N PHE A 141 5.73 -1.73 13.16
CA PHE A 141 7.13 -1.95 13.50
C PHE A 141 7.67 -0.72 14.23
N ASP A 142 8.35 -0.93 15.34
CA ASP A 142 9.15 0.11 15.98
C ASP A 142 10.48 0.23 15.24
N VAL A 143 10.79 1.45 14.78
CA VAL A 143 12.03 1.80 14.07
C VAL A 143 12.78 2.95 14.74
N GLU A 144 12.53 3.22 16.04
CA GLU A 144 13.32 4.22 16.78
C GLU A 144 14.83 3.92 16.71
N ASN A 145 15.18 2.62 16.68
CA ASN A 145 16.48 2.17 16.21
C ASN A 145 16.35 1.65 14.76
N PRO A 146 16.66 2.45 13.74
CA PRO A 146 16.44 2.05 12.34
C PRO A 146 17.34 0.89 11.89
N TYR A 147 18.39 0.57 12.65
CA TYR A 147 19.28 -0.56 12.38
C TYR A 147 18.83 -1.86 13.05
N ARG A 148 17.89 -1.79 14.00
CA ARG A 148 17.35 -2.94 14.75
C ARG A 148 15.84 -2.74 14.98
N PRO A 149 15.02 -2.77 13.90
CA PRO A 149 13.58 -2.73 14.05
C PRO A 149 13.07 -3.86 14.95
N SER A 150 11.89 -3.64 15.52
CA SER A 150 11.16 -4.68 16.26
C SER A 150 9.68 -4.66 15.93
N PHE A 151 9.04 -5.82 16.02
CA PHE A 151 7.59 -5.89 15.86
C PHE A 151 6.91 -5.24 17.07
N LYS A 152 5.98 -4.32 16.80
CA LYS A 152 5.30 -3.54 17.82
C LYS A 152 3.94 -4.12 18.17
N LYS A 153 3.07 -4.28 17.18
CA LYS A 153 1.72 -4.85 17.31
C LYS A 153 1.11 -5.08 15.92
N SER A 154 -0.06 -5.71 15.87
CA SER A 154 -0.92 -5.77 14.70
C SER A 154 -2.36 -5.46 15.08
N ASN A 155 -3.20 -5.10 14.11
CA ASN A 155 -4.63 -4.91 14.27
C ASN A 155 -5.39 -5.16 12.97
N ARG A 156 -6.74 -5.10 13.03
CA ARG A 156 -7.66 -5.19 11.90
C ARG A 156 -8.94 -4.43 12.15
N GLY A 157 -9.59 -4.02 11.06
CA GLY A 157 -10.94 -3.48 11.09
C GLY A 157 -11.98 -4.55 11.44
N ILE A 158 -13.17 -4.08 11.81
CA ILE A 158 -14.36 -4.90 12.05
C ILE A 158 -15.19 -4.98 10.77
N LEU A 159 -15.31 -3.88 10.02
CA LEU A 159 -16.13 -3.79 8.82
C LEU A 159 -15.34 -4.05 7.54
N ALA A 160 -14.03 -3.82 7.56
CA ALA A 160 -13.17 -3.91 6.39
C ALA A 160 -11.90 -4.74 6.60
N SER A 161 -11.30 -5.13 5.48
CA SER A 161 -10.05 -5.90 5.38
C SER A 161 -9.31 -5.51 4.10
N ILE A 162 -8.20 -6.20 3.82
CA ILE A 162 -7.41 -6.04 2.58
C ILE A 162 -6.76 -4.65 2.56
N THR A 163 -5.81 -4.51 3.47
CA THR A 163 -5.04 -3.29 3.66
C THR A 163 -4.19 -2.99 2.44
N ASP A 164 -4.25 -1.74 1.99
CA ASP A 164 -3.55 -1.23 0.83
C ASP A 164 -2.79 0.06 1.19
N GLU A 165 -3.01 1.19 0.52
CA GLU A 165 -2.31 2.46 0.75
C GLU A 165 -2.42 3.04 2.17
N ILE A 166 -1.35 3.74 2.57
CA ILE A 166 -1.16 4.27 3.92
C ILE A 166 -0.68 5.73 3.84
N ARG A 167 -1.26 6.60 4.67
CA ARG A 167 -0.78 7.99 4.87
C ARG A 167 -0.70 8.32 6.34
N ALA A 168 0.46 8.77 6.79
CA ALA A 168 0.65 9.23 8.18
C ALA A 168 -0.07 10.55 8.44
N LYS A 169 -0.59 10.68 9.66
CA LYS A 169 -1.32 11.84 10.13
C LYS A 169 -0.41 12.83 10.88
N PRO A 170 -0.62 14.17 10.75
CA PRO A 170 0.09 15.20 11.52
C PRO A 170 -0.01 15.06 13.04
N ASP A 171 -1.14 14.58 13.54
CA ASP A 171 -1.42 14.35 14.97
C ASP A 171 -1.01 12.95 15.45
N GLY A 172 -0.34 12.17 14.61
CA GLY A 172 0.05 10.78 14.88
C GLY A 172 -0.99 9.77 14.39
N GLY A 173 -0.55 8.53 14.16
CA GLY A 173 -1.35 7.51 13.51
C GLY A 173 -1.41 7.67 11.98
N PHE A 174 -2.40 7.04 11.37
CA PHE A 174 -2.49 6.84 9.92
C PHE A 174 -3.93 6.85 9.42
N PHE A 175 -4.10 7.29 8.18
CA PHE A 175 -5.18 6.88 7.28
C PHE A 175 -4.73 5.70 6.44
N ILE A 176 -5.60 4.70 6.28
CA ILE A 176 -5.27 3.48 5.56
C ILE A 176 -6.46 3.04 4.72
N THR A 177 -6.27 2.76 3.44
CA THR A 177 -7.33 2.20 2.59
C THR A 177 -7.42 0.70 2.80
N TYR A 178 -8.63 0.23 3.04
CA TYR A 178 -8.97 -1.18 3.12
C TYR A 178 -9.92 -1.48 1.96
N MET A 179 -9.43 -2.19 0.94
CA MET A 179 -10.12 -2.35 -0.34
C MET A 179 -11.43 -3.13 -0.22
N GLY A 180 -11.52 -4.03 0.75
CA GLY A 180 -12.63 -4.95 0.91
C GLY A 180 -13.35 -4.78 2.23
N SER A 181 -14.57 -5.31 2.30
CA SER A 181 -15.25 -5.60 3.54
C SER A 181 -14.44 -6.61 4.38
N ALA A 182 -14.90 -6.92 5.59
CA ALA A 182 -14.26 -7.89 6.46
C ALA A 182 -14.07 -9.28 5.80
N VAL A 183 -14.85 -9.58 4.76
CA VAL A 183 -14.81 -10.84 3.98
C VAL A 183 -14.29 -10.64 2.54
N GLY A 184 -13.71 -9.48 2.23
CA GLY A 184 -13.10 -9.18 0.94
C GLY A 184 -14.06 -8.78 -0.19
N THR A 185 -15.35 -8.60 0.11
CA THR A 185 -16.34 -8.06 -0.84
C THR A 185 -16.34 -6.53 -0.86
N SER A 186 -17.21 -5.89 -1.64
CA SER A 186 -17.53 -4.46 -1.45
C SER A 186 -18.54 -4.31 -0.29
N PRO A 187 -18.61 -3.15 0.40
CA PRO A 187 -17.70 -2.01 0.31
C PRO A 187 -16.49 -2.13 1.25
N GLY A 188 -15.35 -1.60 0.79
CA GLY A 188 -14.17 -1.33 1.62
C GLY A 188 -14.33 -0.10 2.52
N ARG A 189 -13.26 0.35 3.17
CA ARG A 189 -13.26 1.49 4.11
C ARG A 189 -11.99 2.31 4.03
N LEU A 190 -12.09 3.57 4.45
CA LEU A 190 -10.94 4.38 4.85
C LEU A 190 -10.79 4.26 6.37
N ILE A 191 -9.76 3.56 6.81
CA ILE A 191 -9.45 3.34 8.23
C ILE A 191 -8.71 4.55 8.77
N GLU A 192 -9.07 4.98 9.98
CA GLU A 192 -8.32 5.99 10.73
C GLU A 192 -7.81 5.40 12.04
N THR A 193 -6.53 5.68 12.35
CA THR A 193 -5.90 5.28 13.60
C THR A 193 -5.49 6.47 14.46
N ASP A 194 -5.40 6.24 15.77
CA ASP A 194 -4.82 7.18 16.73
C ASP A 194 -3.27 7.07 16.78
N ALA A 195 -2.63 7.93 17.58
CA ALA A 195 -1.17 7.92 17.79
C ALA A 195 -0.63 6.64 18.48
N ASN A 196 -1.51 5.82 19.07
CA ASN A 196 -1.18 4.50 19.62
C ASN A 196 -1.48 3.36 18.63
N PHE A 197 -1.82 3.72 17.39
CA PHE A 197 -2.16 2.80 16.31
C PHE A 197 -3.34 1.88 16.68
N ASN A 198 -4.33 2.42 17.37
CA ASN A 198 -5.64 1.79 17.52
C ASN A 198 -6.54 2.30 16.39
N ILE A 199 -7.34 1.41 15.80
CA ILE A 199 -8.37 1.82 14.85
C ILE A 199 -9.46 2.54 15.64
N ILE A 200 -9.72 3.78 15.27
CA ILE A 200 -10.73 4.63 15.92
C ILE A 200 -11.97 4.82 15.04
N HIS A 201 -11.83 4.72 13.72
CA HIS A 201 -12.92 4.85 12.76
C HIS A 201 -12.72 3.98 11.50
N GLU A 202 -13.83 3.59 10.89
CA GLU A 202 -13.90 2.91 9.60
C GLU A 202 -14.84 3.68 8.66
N TRP A 203 -14.30 4.70 7.97
CA TRP A 203 -15.08 5.67 7.19
C TRP A 203 -15.59 5.10 5.85
N PRO A 204 -16.75 5.59 5.36
CA PRO A 204 -17.61 6.62 5.94
C PRO A 204 -18.55 6.10 7.04
N GLU A 205 -19.02 7.02 7.90
CA GLU A 205 -20.00 6.73 8.96
C GLU A 205 -21.29 7.57 8.85
N ASP A 206 -21.28 8.65 8.06
CA ASP A 206 -22.47 9.46 7.82
C ASP A 206 -23.41 8.79 6.80
N VAL A 207 -24.71 9.10 6.89
CA VAL A 207 -25.75 8.46 6.06
C VAL A 207 -25.55 8.70 4.57
N GLU A 208 -25.21 9.91 4.16
CA GLU A 208 -25.11 10.27 2.73
C GLU A 208 -23.93 9.57 2.08
N SER A 209 -22.74 9.65 2.69
CA SER A 209 -21.55 8.95 2.20
C SER A 209 -21.73 7.42 2.28
N THR A 210 -22.43 6.90 3.29
CA THR A 210 -22.74 5.46 3.39
C THR A 210 -23.64 5.02 2.24
N LEU A 211 -24.69 5.78 1.92
CA LEU A 211 -25.54 5.48 0.77
C LEU A 211 -24.77 5.59 -0.56
N ASN A 212 -23.81 6.52 -0.67
CA ASN A 212 -22.94 6.61 -1.84
C ASN A 212 -22.14 5.31 -2.07
N ILE A 213 -21.46 4.80 -1.05
CA ILE A 213 -20.63 3.59 -1.18
C ILE A 213 -21.43 2.28 -1.27
N LEU A 214 -22.74 2.33 -1.00
CA LEU A 214 -23.65 1.20 -1.22
C LEU A 214 -24.31 1.23 -2.60
N GLY A 215 -24.47 2.42 -3.18
CA GLY A 215 -25.02 2.60 -4.54
C GLY A 215 -23.99 2.41 -5.65
N GLU A 216 -22.71 2.56 -5.34
CA GLU A 216 -21.58 2.44 -6.28
C GLU A 216 -20.47 1.58 -5.65
N GLN A 217 -19.66 0.89 -6.47
CA GLN A 217 -18.52 0.13 -5.95
C GLN A 217 -17.57 1.06 -5.19
N PHE A 218 -17.22 0.66 -3.96
CA PHE A 218 -16.20 1.31 -3.15
C PHE A 218 -15.16 0.27 -2.74
N SER A 219 -14.00 0.34 -3.39
CA SER A 219 -12.87 -0.55 -3.19
C SER A 219 -11.60 0.29 -3.13
N PRO A 220 -11.46 1.13 -2.08
CA PRO A 220 -10.42 2.14 -2.02
C PRO A 220 -9.05 1.46 -2.04
N HIS A 221 -8.20 1.88 -2.97
CA HIS A 221 -6.83 1.40 -3.17
C HIS A 221 -5.88 2.58 -2.98
N GLY A 222 -5.69 3.41 -4.00
CA GLY A 222 -4.91 4.65 -3.94
C GLY A 222 -5.38 5.61 -2.83
N LEU A 223 -4.43 6.31 -2.19
CA LEU A 223 -4.69 7.30 -1.14
C LEU A 223 -3.74 8.50 -1.25
N SER A 224 -4.30 9.70 -1.29
CA SER A 224 -3.55 10.95 -1.18
C SER A 224 -4.29 11.97 -0.32
N ILE A 225 -3.55 12.78 0.44
CA ILE A 225 -4.11 13.77 1.37
C ILE A 225 -3.39 15.10 1.16
N ASP A 226 -4.16 16.15 0.97
CA ASP A 226 -3.68 17.53 1.03
C ASP A 226 -4.16 18.13 2.36
N TRP A 227 -3.24 18.19 3.32
CA TRP A 227 -3.52 18.66 4.68
C TRP A 227 -3.82 20.15 4.73
N GLU A 228 -3.22 20.95 3.84
CA GLU A 228 -3.42 22.39 3.81
C GLU A 228 -4.78 22.75 3.23
N LYS A 229 -5.16 22.08 2.14
CA LYS A 229 -6.47 22.26 1.50
C LYS A 229 -7.57 21.40 2.10
N LYS A 230 -7.22 20.55 3.07
CA LYS A 230 -8.14 19.72 3.85
C LYS A 230 -8.99 18.80 2.99
N ILE A 231 -8.35 18.08 2.07
CA ILE A 231 -9.02 17.10 1.22
C ILE A 231 -8.29 15.76 1.23
N ILE A 232 -9.07 14.70 1.06
CA ILE A 232 -8.56 13.34 0.81
C ILE A 232 -9.04 12.91 -0.57
N LEU A 233 -8.18 12.21 -1.32
CA LEU A 233 -8.55 11.47 -2.51
C LEU A 233 -8.30 9.98 -2.28
N THR A 234 -9.29 9.16 -2.62
CA THR A 234 -9.13 7.71 -2.73
C THR A 234 -9.53 7.26 -4.13
N SER A 235 -8.78 6.33 -4.74
CA SER A 235 -9.19 5.68 -6.00
C SER A 235 -9.81 4.31 -5.73
N ASP A 236 -10.73 3.87 -6.59
CA ASP A 236 -11.34 2.55 -6.49
C ASP A 236 -10.78 1.60 -7.56
N PHE A 237 -10.25 0.45 -7.14
CA PHE A 237 -9.57 -0.48 -8.04
C PHE A 237 -10.41 -1.70 -8.40
N VAL A 238 -10.45 -2.71 -7.53
CA VAL A 238 -11.09 -4.00 -7.78
C VAL A 238 -11.73 -4.52 -6.50
N VAL A 239 -12.88 -5.20 -6.60
CA VAL A 239 -13.44 -5.94 -5.47
C VAL A 239 -12.55 -7.16 -5.23
N PRO A 240 -11.82 -7.25 -4.10
CA PRO A 240 -10.73 -8.21 -3.99
C PRO A 240 -11.15 -9.68 -4.06
N VAL A 241 -12.29 -10.07 -3.49
CA VAL A 241 -12.74 -11.47 -3.55
C VAL A 241 -12.93 -11.95 -5.00
N THR A 242 -13.16 -11.04 -5.95
CA THR A 242 -13.41 -11.39 -7.36
C THR A 242 -12.15 -11.78 -8.13
N ILE A 243 -10.96 -11.60 -7.55
CA ILE A 243 -9.71 -12.17 -8.08
C ILE A 243 -9.42 -13.59 -7.55
N LEU A 244 -10.26 -14.08 -6.62
CA LEU A 244 -10.18 -15.40 -6.03
C LEU A 244 -11.24 -16.34 -6.62
N LYS A 245 -10.92 -17.62 -6.75
CA LYS A 245 -11.87 -18.67 -7.12
C LYS A 245 -12.76 -18.98 -5.91
N PRO A 246 -14.03 -19.40 -6.11
CA PRO A 246 -14.72 -19.48 -7.40
C PRO A 246 -15.30 -18.13 -7.87
N ALA A 247 -15.24 -17.07 -7.06
CA ALA A 247 -15.90 -15.80 -7.37
C ALA A 247 -15.44 -15.20 -8.72
N SER A 248 -14.17 -15.37 -9.07
CA SER A 248 -13.60 -14.96 -10.36
C SER A 248 -14.28 -15.58 -11.58
N ALA A 249 -14.99 -16.69 -11.44
CA ALA A 249 -15.77 -17.30 -12.52
C ALA A 249 -16.93 -16.41 -13.00
N LEU A 250 -17.37 -15.47 -12.17
CA LEU A 250 -18.38 -14.45 -12.52
C LEU A 250 -17.76 -13.18 -13.14
N GLY A 251 -16.43 -13.15 -13.30
CA GLY A 251 -15.68 -11.99 -13.74
C GLY A 251 -15.12 -11.15 -12.59
N ILE A 252 -14.03 -10.45 -12.87
CA ILE A 252 -13.37 -9.53 -11.94
C ILE A 252 -14.14 -8.20 -11.94
N GLN A 253 -14.58 -7.74 -10.75
CA GLN A 253 -15.33 -6.49 -10.61
C GLN A 253 -14.37 -5.31 -10.44
N ARG A 254 -14.21 -4.52 -11.50
CA ARG A 254 -13.31 -3.37 -11.56
C ARG A 254 -14.09 -2.06 -11.47
N ALA A 255 -13.59 -1.11 -10.69
CA ALA A 255 -14.18 0.22 -10.54
C ALA A 255 -13.54 1.23 -11.50
N ASP A 256 -14.24 2.32 -11.79
CA ASP A 256 -13.80 3.39 -12.66
C ASP A 256 -13.88 4.76 -11.96
N THR A 257 -13.86 4.76 -10.62
CA THR A 257 -14.17 5.93 -9.81
C THR A 257 -13.07 6.29 -8.81
N LEU A 258 -13.13 7.54 -8.35
CA LEU A 258 -12.40 8.08 -7.21
C LEU A 258 -13.40 8.77 -6.26
N ARG A 259 -13.03 8.91 -4.99
CA ARG A 259 -13.78 9.69 -4.00
C ARG A 259 -12.93 10.87 -3.55
N LEU A 260 -13.51 12.07 -3.66
CA LEU A 260 -13.04 13.28 -3.01
C LEU A 260 -13.75 13.43 -1.68
N TRP A 261 -12.96 13.61 -0.62
CA TRP A 261 -13.46 13.77 0.73
C TRP A 261 -13.08 15.13 1.29
N ASP A 262 -13.95 15.63 2.16
CA ASP A 262 -13.58 16.67 3.10
C ASP A 262 -12.74 16.03 4.21
N LEU A 263 -11.53 16.54 4.43
CA LEU A 263 -10.67 16.00 5.48
C LEU A 263 -11.33 16.21 6.83
N ASP A 264 -11.73 17.41 7.24
CA ASP A 264 -12.16 17.67 8.62
C ASP A 264 -13.37 16.82 9.06
N SER A 265 -14.37 16.69 8.20
CA SER A 265 -15.61 15.97 8.48
C SER A 265 -15.62 14.50 8.04
N ARG A 266 -14.61 14.08 7.26
CA ARG A 266 -14.49 12.72 6.68
C ARG A 266 -15.69 12.33 5.80
N LYS A 267 -16.36 13.31 5.21
CA LYS A 267 -17.49 13.11 4.30
C LYS A 267 -17.04 13.03 2.84
N ILE A 268 -17.69 12.18 2.06
CA ILE A 268 -17.51 12.14 0.61
C ILE A 268 -18.19 13.38 0.01
N LEU A 269 -17.39 14.26 -0.60
CA LEU A 269 -17.88 15.44 -1.32
C LEU A 269 -18.31 15.08 -2.74
N SER A 270 -17.60 14.15 -3.38
CA SER A 270 -17.93 13.72 -4.74
C SER A 270 -17.30 12.39 -5.14
N THR A 271 -18.08 11.54 -5.80
CA THR A 271 -17.56 10.54 -6.76
C THR A 271 -17.12 11.22 -8.06
N ILE A 272 -15.89 10.97 -8.49
CA ILE A 272 -15.32 11.37 -9.78
C ILE A 272 -15.14 10.11 -10.63
N THR A 273 -15.59 10.12 -11.88
CA THR A 273 -15.51 8.94 -12.77
C THR A 273 -14.49 9.18 -13.88
N ILE A 274 -13.62 8.20 -14.11
CA ILE A 274 -12.79 8.10 -15.31
C ILE A 274 -13.52 7.19 -16.31
N PRO A 275 -14.00 7.71 -17.45
CA PRO A 275 -14.78 6.91 -18.39
C PRO A 275 -14.03 5.66 -18.85
N ASN A 276 -14.66 4.49 -18.71
CA ASN A 276 -14.09 3.18 -19.06
C ASN A 276 -12.80 2.81 -18.30
N GLY A 277 -12.54 3.43 -17.14
CA GLY A 277 -11.28 3.28 -16.42
C GLY A 277 -10.93 1.83 -16.03
N GLN A 278 -11.94 1.04 -15.64
CA GLN A 278 -11.83 -0.40 -15.28
C GLN A 278 -10.58 -0.74 -14.46
N GLY A 279 -10.43 -0.07 -13.33
CA GLY A 279 -9.39 -0.24 -12.32
C GLY A 279 -8.61 1.06 -12.16
N ILE A 280 -9.03 1.93 -11.24
CA ILE A 280 -8.26 3.11 -10.88
C ILE A 280 -7.36 2.76 -9.70
N GLN A 281 -6.10 2.46 -9.99
CA GLN A 281 -5.24 1.85 -8.98
C GLN A 281 -4.66 2.88 -8.02
N ASP A 282 -3.96 3.88 -8.53
CA ASP A 282 -3.22 4.82 -7.70
C ASP A 282 -3.73 6.25 -7.87
N ILE A 283 -3.51 7.08 -6.85
CA ILE A 283 -3.79 8.51 -6.85
C ILE A 283 -2.75 9.26 -6.00
N LYS A 284 -2.06 10.23 -6.59
CA LYS A 284 -1.04 11.05 -5.88
C LYS A 284 -1.20 12.52 -6.22
N PHE A 285 -1.31 13.39 -5.21
CA PHE A 285 -1.21 14.84 -5.42
C PHE A 285 0.15 15.21 -6.02
N ILE A 286 0.17 16.15 -6.96
CA ILE A 286 1.39 16.72 -7.52
C ILE A 286 1.95 17.71 -6.49
N PRO A 287 3.15 17.48 -5.92
CA PRO A 287 3.73 18.39 -4.95
C PRO A 287 3.83 19.83 -5.48
N GLY A 288 3.39 20.80 -4.66
CA GLY A 288 3.45 22.22 -4.99
C GLY A 288 2.46 22.69 -6.07
N ASN A 289 1.57 21.84 -6.60
CA ASN A 289 0.59 22.26 -7.59
C ASN A 289 -0.46 23.20 -6.97
N PRO A 290 -0.70 24.41 -7.54
CA PRO A 290 -1.55 25.42 -6.92
C PRO A 290 -3.04 25.07 -6.87
N GLU A 291 -3.51 24.14 -7.71
CA GLU A 291 -4.88 23.64 -7.71
C GLU A 291 -5.06 22.35 -6.91
N SER A 292 -4.01 21.87 -6.23
CA SER A 292 -3.95 20.54 -5.62
C SER A 292 -4.33 19.46 -6.64
N ALA A 293 -3.83 19.60 -7.87
CA ALA A 293 -4.07 18.59 -8.89
C ALA A 293 -3.39 17.27 -8.48
N ALA A 294 -4.04 16.15 -8.81
CA ALA A 294 -3.53 14.82 -8.52
C ALA A 294 -3.49 13.97 -9.79
N LEU A 295 -2.64 12.95 -9.82
CA LEU A 295 -2.52 12.02 -10.93
C LEU A 295 -3.09 10.66 -10.54
N ALA A 296 -4.03 10.16 -11.34
CA ALA A 296 -4.67 8.87 -11.20
C ALA A 296 -4.20 7.90 -12.31
N THR A 297 -4.02 6.62 -11.98
CA THR A 297 -3.68 5.59 -12.96
C THR A 297 -4.90 4.74 -13.33
N ALA A 298 -5.26 4.72 -14.61
CA ALA A 298 -6.35 3.89 -15.14
C ALA A 298 -5.76 2.65 -15.82
N VAL A 299 -5.78 1.52 -15.11
CA VAL A 299 -4.99 0.32 -15.42
C VAL A 299 -5.41 -0.33 -16.74
N HIS A 300 -6.71 -0.56 -16.95
CA HIS A 300 -7.20 -1.14 -18.21
C HIS A 300 -6.82 -0.29 -19.42
N LEU A 301 -6.94 1.03 -19.28
CA LEU A 301 -6.71 1.99 -20.36
C LEU A 301 -5.21 2.22 -20.64
N GLY A 302 -4.31 1.90 -19.70
CA GLY A 302 -2.90 2.26 -19.81
C GLY A 302 -2.70 3.77 -19.81
N GLN A 303 -3.44 4.51 -18.97
CA GLN A 303 -3.50 5.97 -19.02
C GLN A 303 -3.24 6.62 -17.66
N VAL A 304 -2.70 7.83 -17.72
CA VAL A 304 -2.57 8.75 -16.58
C VAL A 304 -3.58 9.86 -16.73
N TRP A 305 -4.40 10.06 -15.71
CA TRP A 305 -5.44 11.08 -15.66
C TRP A 305 -5.09 12.13 -14.63
N ILE A 306 -5.35 13.39 -14.94
CA ILE A 306 -5.23 14.48 -13.98
C ILE A 306 -6.59 14.76 -13.35
N ILE A 307 -6.59 14.88 -12.03
CA ILE A 307 -7.76 15.13 -11.19
C ILE A 307 -7.62 16.54 -10.61
N TYR A 308 -8.65 17.36 -10.80
CA TYR A 308 -8.74 18.70 -10.21
C TYR A 308 -9.84 18.74 -9.14
N PRO A 309 -9.50 18.67 -7.84
CA PRO A 309 -10.48 18.54 -6.77
C PRO A 309 -11.47 19.72 -6.66
N PHE A 310 -11.01 20.92 -7.01
CA PHE A 310 -11.77 22.17 -6.79
C PHE A 310 -12.50 22.68 -8.03
N ARG A 311 -12.23 22.10 -9.21
CA ARG A 311 -12.99 22.41 -10.43
C ARG A 311 -14.36 21.77 -10.35
N THR A 312 -15.35 22.37 -11.00
CA THR A 312 -16.71 21.83 -11.07
C THR A 312 -17.01 21.29 -12.45
N ASN A 313 -17.64 20.12 -12.51
CA ASN A 313 -18.12 19.56 -13.78
C ASN A 313 -19.37 20.30 -14.30
N ALA A 314 -19.88 19.88 -15.46
CA ALA A 314 -21.05 20.49 -16.10
C ALA A 314 -22.33 20.43 -15.24
N GLN A 315 -22.40 19.51 -14.28
CA GLN A 315 -23.50 19.35 -13.34
C GLN A 315 -23.29 20.14 -12.03
N GLY A 316 -22.21 20.92 -11.92
CA GLY A 316 -21.88 21.72 -10.74
C GLY A 316 -21.27 20.93 -9.57
N LYS A 317 -20.94 19.65 -9.76
CA LYS A 317 -20.28 18.81 -8.75
C LYS A 317 -18.77 19.09 -8.75
N LYS A 318 -18.17 19.19 -7.56
CA LYS A 318 -16.72 19.33 -7.41
C LYS A 318 -15.99 18.08 -7.92
N GLY A 319 -14.73 18.26 -8.33
CA GLY A 319 -13.88 17.20 -8.86
C GLY A 319 -14.10 17.00 -10.36
N THR A 320 -13.06 17.23 -11.15
CA THR A 320 -13.01 16.87 -12.57
C THR A 320 -11.83 15.96 -12.86
N ALA A 321 -11.96 15.12 -13.89
CA ALA A 321 -10.91 14.26 -14.40
C ALA A 321 -10.69 14.54 -15.88
N GLU A 322 -9.42 14.66 -16.29
CA GLU A 322 -9.01 14.91 -17.67
C GLU A 322 -7.88 13.93 -18.02
N LEU A 323 -7.87 13.41 -19.26
CA LEU A 323 -6.75 12.58 -19.72
C LEU A 323 -5.49 13.46 -19.78
N LEU A 324 -4.46 13.08 -19.03
CA LEU A 324 -3.17 13.76 -19.07
C LEU A 324 -2.24 13.12 -20.08
N TYR A 325 -2.13 11.78 -20.06
CA TYR A 325 -1.20 11.06 -20.90
C TYR A 325 -1.66 9.62 -21.20
N ASP A 326 -1.46 9.18 -22.43
CA ASP A 326 -1.67 7.78 -22.86
C ASP A 326 -0.32 7.09 -22.98
N LEU A 327 -0.08 6.06 -22.15
CA LEU A 327 1.21 5.36 -22.08
C LEU A 327 1.43 4.40 -23.27
N GLY A 328 0.42 4.24 -24.13
CA GLY A 328 0.47 3.45 -25.34
C GLY A 328 0.09 1.98 -25.15
N PRO A 329 0.13 1.18 -26.23
CA PRO A 329 -0.42 -0.18 -26.25
C PRO A 329 0.14 -1.14 -25.22
N LYS A 330 1.44 -1.05 -24.89
CA LYS A 330 2.07 -1.93 -23.90
C LYS A 330 1.55 -1.71 -22.47
N ALA A 331 1.00 -0.54 -22.17
CA ALA A 331 0.45 -0.23 -20.85
C ALA A 331 -1.02 -0.65 -20.70
N ARG A 332 -1.72 -0.96 -21.80
CA ARG A 332 -3.12 -1.39 -21.76
C ARG A 332 -3.24 -2.78 -21.18
N ASP A 333 -4.30 -3.01 -20.40
CA ASP A 333 -4.59 -4.31 -19.80
C ASP A 333 -3.44 -4.91 -18.96
N THR A 334 -2.48 -4.08 -18.53
CA THR A 334 -1.56 -4.51 -17.49
C THR A 334 -2.35 -4.85 -16.23
N VAL A 335 -1.83 -5.74 -15.39
CA VAL A 335 -2.51 -6.08 -14.13
C VAL A 335 -2.43 -4.97 -13.09
N ALA A 336 -1.43 -4.10 -13.20
CA ALA A 336 -1.22 -2.97 -12.30
C ALA A 336 -0.39 -1.85 -12.96
N ILE A 337 -0.71 -0.61 -12.56
CA ILE A 337 0.04 0.63 -12.76
C ILE A 337 0.12 1.39 -11.44
N TYR A 338 1.28 1.37 -10.80
CA TYR A 338 1.54 2.09 -9.55
C TYR A 338 2.55 3.21 -9.79
N SER A 339 2.51 4.27 -8.98
CA SER A 339 3.29 5.49 -9.27
C SER A 339 3.88 6.19 -8.05
N ASP A 340 4.93 6.97 -8.31
CA ASP A 340 5.41 7.97 -7.35
C ASP A 340 5.95 9.21 -8.07
N ILE A 341 5.98 10.34 -7.36
CA ILE A 341 6.26 11.67 -7.92
C ILE A 341 7.42 12.31 -7.15
N THR A 342 8.32 13.00 -7.84
CA THR A 342 9.38 13.80 -7.20
C THR A 342 8.79 14.96 -6.40
N GLN A 343 9.46 15.34 -5.32
CA GLN A 343 8.99 16.39 -4.40
C GLN A 343 8.95 17.78 -5.03
N ASP A 344 9.64 18.00 -6.15
CA ASP A 344 9.54 19.22 -6.94
C ASP A 344 8.38 19.18 -7.97
N GLY A 345 7.62 18.08 -8.02
CA GLY A 345 6.45 17.89 -8.86
C GLY A 345 6.74 17.74 -10.35
N LYS A 346 8.01 17.56 -10.74
CA LYS A 346 8.41 17.54 -12.16
C LYS A 346 8.38 16.17 -12.81
N PHE A 347 8.67 15.11 -12.07
CA PHE A 347 8.77 13.77 -12.64
C PHE A 347 7.81 12.82 -11.96
N ILE A 348 7.11 12.01 -12.76
CA ILE A 348 6.35 10.86 -12.30
C ILE A 348 6.94 9.60 -12.91
N TYR A 349 7.05 8.57 -12.09
CA TYR A 349 7.50 7.24 -12.47
C TYR A 349 6.37 6.25 -12.29
N LEU A 350 6.18 5.35 -13.25
CA LEU A 350 5.08 4.39 -13.26
C LEU A 350 5.58 3.00 -13.57
N THR A 351 5.25 2.05 -12.72
CA THR A 351 5.50 0.62 -12.98
C THR A 351 4.37 0.04 -13.82
N LEU A 352 4.70 -0.72 -14.86
CA LEU A 352 3.75 -1.39 -15.74
C LEU A 352 3.95 -2.89 -15.58
N THR A 353 3.24 -3.47 -14.62
CA THR A 353 3.60 -4.77 -14.05
C THR A 353 3.74 -5.89 -15.07
N THR A 354 2.72 -6.22 -15.85
CA THR A 354 2.85 -7.30 -16.86
C THR A 354 3.50 -6.86 -18.16
N ALA A 355 3.82 -5.58 -18.30
CA ALA A 355 4.61 -5.06 -19.41
C ALA A 355 6.11 -5.10 -19.15
N ASN A 356 6.55 -5.46 -17.93
CA ASN A 356 7.95 -5.48 -17.51
C ASN A 356 8.67 -4.14 -17.77
N HIS A 357 7.99 -3.04 -17.47
CA HIS A 357 8.46 -1.71 -17.82
C HIS A 357 8.21 -0.69 -16.72
N ILE A 358 9.12 0.27 -16.58
CA ILE A 358 9.00 1.45 -15.72
C ILE A 358 9.02 2.66 -16.65
N ALA A 359 7.88 3.32 -16.77
CA ALA A 359 7.74 4.54 -17.53
C ALA A 359 8.18 5.76 -16.70
N ALA A 360 8.71 6.77 -17.38
CA ALA A 360 9.14 8.03 -16.77
C ALA A 360 8.58 9.20 -17.58
N LEU A 361 7.85 10.10 -16.93
CA LEU A 361 7.28 11.29 -17.56
C LEU A 361 7.78 12.56 -16.87
N ASP A 362 8.16 13.56 -17.66
CA ASP A 362 8.29 14.95 -17.24
C ASP A 362 6.92 15.62 -17.34
N ILE A 363 6.39 15.98 -16.18
CA ILE A 363 5.09 16.63 -15.95
C ILE A 363 5.25 18.08 -15.46
N SER A 364 6.44 18.67 -15.61
CA SER A 364 6.69 20.08 -15.24
C SER A 364 5.80 21.08 -16.00
N ASP A 365 5.35 20.71 -17.20
CA ASP A 365 4.29 21.38 -17.95
C ASP A 365 3.18 20.38 -18.27
N LEU A 366 2.06 20.48 -17.54
CA LEU A 366 0.90 19.59 -17.68
C LEU A 366 0.21 19.70 -19.05
N ASN A 367 0.47 20.76 -19.83
CA ASN A 367 -0.04 20.88 -21.20
C ASN A 367 0.89 20.23 -22.23
N ASN A 368 2.09 19.84 -21.84
CA ASN A 368 3.13 19.32 -22.72
C ASN A 368 4.00 18.28 -22.01
N VAL A 369 3.35 17.22 -21.52
CA VAL A 369 4.01 16.09 -20.86
C VAL A 369 4.97 15.40 -21.83
N LYS A 370 6.20 15.14 -21.36
CA LYS A 370 7.24 14.45 -22.17
C LYS A 370 7.54 13.10 -21.57
N ARG A 371 7.53 12.07 -22.41
CA ARG A 371 8.02 10.74 -22.03
C ARG A 371 9.53 10.68 -22.14
N LEU A 372 10.17 10.09 -21.14
CA LEU A 372 11.62 10.05 -20.96
C LEU A 372 12.22 8.64 -21.17
N ASP A 373 11.38 7.60 -21.10
CA ASP A 373 11.73 6.22 -21.43
C ASP A 373 11.35 5.87 -22.88
N ASN A 374 11.93 4.78 -23.40
CA ASN A 374 11.47 4.17 -24.64
C ASN A 374 10.49 3.02 -24.32
N PRO A 375 9.19 3.09 -24.70
CA PRO A 375 8.24 1.99 -24.45
C PRO A 375 8.69 0.65 -25.02
N ASP A 376 9.48 0.67 -26.08
CA ASP A 376 9.87 -0.53 -26.82
C ASP A 376 11.20 -1.13 -26.35
N GLU A 377 11.87 -0.52 -25.37
CA GLU A 377 13.10 -1.10 -24.80
C GLU A 377 12.79 -2.25 -23.85
N ASP A 378 13.72 -3.20 -23.77
CA ASP A 378 13.70 -4.24 -22.75
C ASP A 378 14.43 -3.73 -21.51
N GLN A 379 13.69 -3.52 -20.42
CA GLN A 379 14.26 -3.12 -19.14
C GLN A 379 14.61 -4.36 -18.30
N PRO A 380 15.66 -4.29 -17.45
CA PRO A 380 16.10 -5.42 -16.63
C PRO A 380 15.20 -5.60 -15.39
N THR A 381 13.91 -5.84 -15.60
CA THR A 381 12.89 -6.03 -14.57
C THR A 381 11.86 -7.08 -14.99
N ILE A 382 11.29 -7.84 -14.05
CA ILE A 382 10.20 -8.77 -14.33
C ILE A 382 9.07 -8.52 -13.32
N GLY A 383 7.93 -8.00 -13.77
CA GLY A 383 6.81 -7.73 -12.88
C GLY A 383 6.94 -6.50 -11.97
N PRO A 384 7.58 -5.38 -12.38
CA PRO A 384 7.74 -4.22 -11.51
C PRO A 384 6.38 -3.78 -10.98
N HIS A 385 6.27 -3.57 -9.67
CA HIS A 385 4.99 -3.23 -9.06
C HIS A 385 5.10 -2.01 -8.17
N TYR A 386 5.61 -2.11 -6.95
CA TYR A 386 5.72 -0.95 -6.10
C TYR A 386 6.90 -0.09 -6.52
N ILE A 387 6.76 1.24 -6.43
CA ILE A 387 7.81 2.20 -6.72
C ILE A 387 7.83 3.29 -5.66
N LYS A 388 9.04 3.76 -5.34
CA LYS A 388 9.25 4.86 -4.40
C LYS A 388 10.41 5.73 -4.81
N VAL A 389 10.21 7.04 -4.90
CA VAL A 389 11.28 8.04 -5.02
C VAL A 389 11.97 8.18 -3.67
N THR A 390 13.28 8.02 -3.65
CA THR A 390 14.10 8.13 -2.44
C THR A 390 14.12 9.56 -1.87
N PRO A 391 14.32 9.75 -0.56
CA PRO A 391 14.38 11.08 0.07
C PRO A 391 15.30 12.09 -0.61
N ASP A 392 16.47 11.66 -1.05
CA ASP A 392 17.44 12.51 -1.73
C ASP A 392 17.07 12.89 -3.18
N GLN A 393 15.95 12.36 -3.69
CA GLN A 393 15.41 12.57 -5.04
C GLN A 393 16.34 12.10 -6.17
N LYS A 394 17.32 11.24 -5.86
CA LYS A 394 18.32 10.77 -6.84
C LYS A 394 18.08 9.35 -7.33
N HIS A 395 17.20 8.62 -6.67
CA HIS A 395 16.94 7.22 -7.01
C HIS A 395 15.46 6.90 -6.86
N ILE A 396 15.04 5.83 -7.56
CA ILE A 396 13.81 5.11 -7.25
C ILE A 396 14.16 3.71 -6.72
N VAL A 397 13.40 3.26 -5.72
CA VAL A 397 13.33 1.85 -5.31
C VAL A 397 12.13 1.24 -5.99
N VAL A 398 12.31 0.10 -6.64
CA VAL A 398 11.22 -0.68 -7.23
C VAL A 398 11.29 -2.11 -6.73
N THR A 399 10.15 -2.67 -6.35
CA THR A 399 10.02 -4.10 -6.02
C THR A 399 9.14 -4.76 -7.05
N ASP A 400 9.56 -5.93 -7.49
CA ASP A 400 9.04 -6.59 -8.69
C ASP A 400 8.03 -7.72 -8.40
N TYR A 401 7.34 -7.59 -7.26
CA TYR A 401 6.27 -8.49 -6.83
C TYR A 401 4.97 -7.73 -6.64
N PHE A 402 3.98 -8.03 -7.48
CA PHE A 402 2.58 -7.62 -7.27
C PHE A 402 1.85 -8.63 -6.38
N VAL A 403 1.19 -9.62 -6.97
CA VAL A 403 0.43 -10.64 -6.26
C VAL A 403 0.56 -11.99 -6.98
N GLN A 404 0.77 -13.04 -6.20
CA GLN A 404 0.65 -14.43 -6.63
C GLN A 404 -0.33 -15.16 -5.73
N THR A 405 -1.54 -15.38 -6.25
CA THR A 405 -2.62 -16.05 -5.52
C THR A 405 -2.50 -17.58 -5.55
N GLY A 406 -1.61 -18.15 -6.36
CA GLY A 406 -1.51 -19.58 -6.57
C GLY A 406 -2.80 -20.17 -7.11
N ASP A 407 -3.14 -21.37 -6.64
CA ASP A 407 -4.30 -22.12 -7.15
C ASP A 407 -5.65 -21.53 -6.74
N ILE A 408 -5.69 -20.73 -5.66
CA ILE A 408 -6.93 -20.16 -5.11
C ILE A 408 -7.41 -18.93 -5.88
N GLY A 409 -6.63 -18.36 -6.80
CA GLY A 409 -7.02 -17.18 -7.55
C GLY A 409 -6.68 -17.22 -9.03
N VAL A 410 -6.88 -16.08 -9.70
CA VAL A 410 -6.64 -15.90 -11.13
C VAL A 410 -5.53 -14.88 -11.44
N ILE A 411 -4.95 -14.26 -10.41
CA ILE A 411 -3.84 -13.32 -10.54
C ILE A 411 -2.56 -13.99 -10.04
N ASN A 412 -1.65 -14.26 -10.96
CA ASN A 412 -0.36 -14.90 -10.71
C ASN A 412 0.71 -14.21 -11.56
N THR A 413 1.11 -13.02 -11.13
CA THR A 413 2.07 -12.19 -11.87
C THR A 413 3.47 -12.80 -11.80
N PRO A 414 4.20 -12.92 -12.94
CA PRO A 414 5.61 -13.25 -12.93
C PRO A 414 6.43 -12.22 -12.13
N ALA A 415 7.44 -12.70 -11.41
CA ALA A 415 8.35 -11.88 -10.61
C ALA A 415 9.70 -12.60 -10.48
N ASP A 416 10.81 -11.87 -10.45
CA ASP A 416 12.11 -12.40 -10.00
C ASP A 416 12.47 -12.02 -8.56
N PHE A 417 11.55 -11.34 -7.87
CA PHE A 417 11.61 -10.99 -6.44
C PHE A 417 12.88 -10.23 -6.06
N LYS A 418 13.24 -9.24 -6.86
CA LYS A 418 14.30 -8.29 -6.57
C LYS A 418 13.74 -6.96 -6.12
N ALA A 419 14.56 -6.27 -5.34
CA ALA A 419 14.46 -4.82 -5.20
C ALA A 419 15.46 -4.18 -6.15
N LEU A 420 14.98 -3.37 -7.09
CA LEU A 420 15.79 -2.53 -7.97
C LEU A 420 16.07 -1.20 -7.28
N TYR A 421 17.30 -0.71 -7.40
CA TYR A 421 17.69 0.64 -6.98
C TYR A 421 18.24 1.35 -8.22
N ILE A 422 17.46 2.28 -8.75
CA ILE A 422 17.65 2.84 -10.10
C ILE A 422 17.96 4.32 -9.95
N ASP A 423 18.99 4.80 -10.65
CA ASP A 423 19.36 6.21 -10.61
C ASP A 423 18.37 7.05 -11.43
N ILE A 424 18.02 8.21 -10.89
CA ILE A 424 17.35 9.29 -11.62
C ILE A 424 18.42 10.17 -12.23
N LEU A 425 18.48 10.21 -13.56
CA LEU A 425 19.37 11.08 -14.33
C LEU A 425 18.95 12.55 -14.20
N PRO A 426 19.84 13.52 -14.46
CA PRO A 426 19.52 14.95 -14.34
C PRO A 426 18.33 15.43 -15.18
N ASN A 427 17.99 14.70 -16.26
CA ASN A 427 16.83 14.98 -17.12
C ASN A 427 15.56 14.23 -16.69
N GLY A 428 15.57 13.52 -15.56
CA GLY A 428 14.47 12.68 -15.06
C GLY A 428 14.46 11.26 -15.61
N GLY A 429 15.32 10.93 -16.58
CA GLY A 429 15.44 9.56 -17.13
C GLY A 429 16.01 8.57 -16.11
N LEU A 430 15.99 7.27 -16.45
CA LEU A 430 16.36 6.19 -15.53
C LEU A 430 17.66 5.50 -15.95
N SER A 431 18.49 5.11 -14.98
CA SER A 431 19.66 4.25 -15.19
C SER A 431 19.65 3.05 -14.25
N PHE A 432 19.52 1.86 -14.84
CA PHE A 432 19.44 0.59 -14.13
C PHE A 432 20.84 0.07 -13.81
N ASN A 433 21.20 -0.01 -12.53
CA ASN A 433 22.56 -0.38 -12.13
C ASN A 433 22.66 -1.35 -10.95
N ARG A 434 21.65 -1.43 -10.07
CA ARG A 434 21.76 -2.11 -8.77
C ARG A 434 20.48 -2.86 -8.40
N THR A 435 20.64 -4.05 -7.84
CA THR A 435 19.52 -4.90 -7.38
C THR A 435 19.88 -5.67 -6.11
N ILE A 436 18.87 -6.02 -5.31
CA ILE A 436 18.95 -6.91 -4.15
C ILE A 436 18.10 -8.15 -4.47
N ASP A 437 18.69 -9.35 -4.39
CA ASP A 437 18.06 -10.61 -4.75
C ASP A 437 17.49 -11.32 -3.50
N PHE A 438 16.18 -11.22 -3.29
CA PHE A 438 15.52 -11.81 -2.13
C PHE A 438 15.32 -13.33 -2.27
N GLN A 439 15.28 -13.87 -3.49
CA GLN A 439 15.21 -15.33 -3.67
C GLN A 439 16.47 -16.00 -3.15
N ARG A 440 17.63 -15.46 -3.54
CA ARG A 440 18.91 -16.00 -3.12
C ARG A 440 19.18 -15.80 -1.64
N GLU A 441 18.96 -14.59 -1.12
CA GLU A 441 19.28 -14.26 0.28
C GLU A 441 18.44 -15.09 1.27
N PHE A 442 17.18 -15.36 0.93
CA PHE A 442 16.23 -16.06 1.80
C PHE A 442 15.87 -17.47 1.31
N ALA A 443 16.77 -18.13 0.56
CA ALA A 443 16.53 -19.48 0.03
C ALA A 443 16.18 -20.52 1.12
N ASN A 444 16.60 -20.30 2.37
CA ASN A 444 16.30 -21.15 3.52
C ASN A 444 14.84 -21.11 4.02
N ARG A 445 14.00 -20.23 3.46
CA ARG A 445 12.55 -20.12 3.69
C ARG A 445 11.76 -20.11 2.38
N GLY A 446 12.27 -20.81 1.37
CA GLY A 446 11.69 -20.86 0.03
C GLY A 446 11.89 -19.60 -0.81
N GLY A 447 12.86 -18.75 -0.44
CA GLY A 447 13.04 -17.41 -1.00
C GLY A 447 12.21 -16.38 -0.23
N ALA A 448 12.10 -15.17 -0.77
CA ALA A 448 11.28 -14.12 -0.18
C ALA A 448 10.69 -13.21 -1.26
N LYS A 449 9.55 -12.59 -0.94
CA LYS A 449 8.74 -11.80 -1.90
C LYS A 449 8.57 -10.38 -1.34
N PRO A 450 9.51 -9.45 -1.63
CA PRO A 450 9.41 -8.07 -1.15
C PRO A 450 8.33 -7.33 -1.95
N HIS A 451 7.33 -6.76 -1.28
CA HIS A 451 6.24 -6.09 -1.98
C HIS A 451 6.42 -4.58 -2.05
N SER A 452 6.65 -3.91 -0.92
CA SER A 452 6.85 -2.46 -0.86
C SER A 452 8.03 -2.09 0.02
N ALA A 453 8.43 -0.82 -0.07
CA ALA A 453 9.56 -0.30 0.66
C ALA A 453 9.35 1.14 1.18
N VAL A 454 10.00 1.42 2.30
CA VAL A 454 10.21 2.77 2.85
C VAL A 454 11.71 3.02 2.92
N VAL A 455 12.13 4.23 2.58
CA VAL A 455 13.55 4.62 2.56
C VAL A 455 13.82 5.71 3.56
N PHE A 456 14.81 5.48 4.42
CA PHE A 456 15.32 6.47 5.36
C PHE A 456 16.63 7.03 4.81
N ASP A 457 16.74 8.35 4.78
CA ASP A 457 18.01 9.06 4.58
C ASP A 457 18.42 9.73 5.89
N LEU A 458 19.47 9.18 6.48
CA LEU A 458 20.08 9.57 7.75
C LEU A 458 21.40 10.31 7.53
N THR A 459 21.66 10.81 6.31
CA THR A 459 22.89 11.53 5.98
C THR A 459 23.12 12.75 6.89
N ASP A 460 22.05 13.50 7.19
CA ASP A 460 22.03 14.48 8.27
C ASP A 460 21.28 13.89 9.48
N PRO A 461 21.98 13.43 10.54
CA PRO A 461 21.34 12.81 11.69
C PRO A 461 20.47 13.78 12.50
N ASN A 462 20.60 15.09 12.30
CA ASN A 462 19.74 16.09 12.95
C ASN A 462 18.46 16.37 12.17
N LYS A 463 18.42 15.97 10.89
CA LYS A 463 17.29 16.17 9.97
C LYS A 463 17.11 14.93 9.09
N PRO A 464 16.86 13.77 9.68
CA PRO A 464 16.57 12.57 8.92
C PRO A 464 15.29 12.77 8.09
N ILE A 465 15.25 12.16 6.91
CA ILE A 465 14.10 12.22 6.00
C ILE A 465 13.61 10.79 5.76
N TYR A 466 12.30 10.59 5.84
CA TYR A 466 11.65 9.29 5.78
C TYR A 466 10.58 9.32 4.69
N TYR A 467 10.71 8.51 3.64
CA TYR A 467 9.72 8.40 2.57
C TYR A 467 9.22 7.00 2.35
#